data_AF-A0A7C7GHK6-F1
#
_entry.id   AF-A0A7C7GHK6-F1
#
_cell.length_a   1.000
_cell.length_b   1.000
_cell.length_c   1.000
_cell.angle_alpha   90.00
_cell.angle_beta   90.00
_cell.angle_gamma   90.00
#
_symmetry.space_group_name_H-M   'P 1'
#
loop_
_entity.id
_entity.type
_entity.pdbx_description
1 polymer ?
#
loop_
_entity_poly.entity_id
_entity_poly.type
_entity_poly.pdbx_seq_one_letter_code
_entity_poly.pdbx_strand_id
1 'polypeptide(L)'
;MVRSTNYVELEDKRLLESIANKDRGSLEALYTRYSGPVYSLAMHLLRDPGASEEVTLRTFFNVWRRGGSYKSNRGSVTAWLFTIAHHRAIDELRKRRRDQTRI
;
A
#
# COMPACT_ATOMS: atom_id res chain seq x y z
N MET A 1 2.40 -1.25 -31.84
CA MET A 1 1.26 -0.45 -31.35
C MET A 1 0.99 -0.84 -29.90
N VAL A 2 1.73 -0.24 -28.95
CA VAL A 2 1.50 -0.48 -27.51
C VAL A 2 0.21 0.24 -27.17
N ARG A 3 -0.84 -0.50 -26.76
CA ARG A 3 -2.08 0.13 -26.27
C ARG A 3 -1.71 1.03 -25.11
N SER A 4 -1.90 2.34 -25.25
CA SER A 4 -1.90 3.28 -24.14
C SER A 4 -3.12 2.98 -23.26
N THR A 5 -3.02 1.94 -22.43
CA THR A 5 -4.03 1.69 -21.41
C THR A 5 -3.99 2.87 -20.44
N ASN A 6 -5.08 3.65 -20.40
CA ASN A 6 -5.18 4.78 -19.50
C ASN A 6 -5.41 4.30 -18.06
N TYR A 7 -4.34 3.88 -17.37
CA TYR A 7 -4.41 3.41 -15.99
C TYR A 7 -4.92 4.47 -15.01
N VAL A 8 -4.77 5.76 -15.35
CA VAL A 8 -5.15 6.89 -14.49
C VAL A 8 -6.67 7.01 -14.36
N GLU A 9 -7.45 6.50 -15.30
CA GLU A 9 -8.92 6.53 -15.26
C GLU A 9 -9.55 5.23 -14.76
N LEU A 10 -8.78 4.14 -14.67
CA LEU A 10 -9.31 2.86 -14.23
C LEU A 10 -9.72 2.89 -12.75
N GLU A 11 -10.83 2.25 -12.42
CA GLU A 11 -11.22 2.03 -11.03
C GLU A 11 -10.15 1.22 -10.27
N ASP A 12 -9.97 1.52 -8.98
CA ASP A 12 -8.96 0.84 -8.15
C ASP A 12 -9.12 -0.68 -8.12
N LYS A 13 -10.37 -1.16 -8.20
CA LYS A 13 -10.66 -2.59 -8.27
C LYS A 13 -10.04 -3.22 -9.52
N ARG A 14 -10.16 -2.56 -10.67
CA ARG A 14 -9.59 -3.02 -11.94
C ARG A 14 -8.06 -2.97 -11.92
N LEU A 15 -7.49 -1.96 -11.27
CA LEU A 15 -6.05 -1.91 -11.03
C LEU A 15 -5.59 -3.12 -10.20
N LEU A 16 -6.28 -3.48 -9.11
CA LEU A 16 -5.94 -4.65 -8.31
C LEU A 16 -6.09 -5.99 -9.05
N GLU A 17 -7.13 -6.13 -9.87
CA GLU A 17 -7.33 -7.31 -10.74
C GLU A 17 -6.16 -7.46 -11.73
N SER A 18 -5.72 -6.38 -12.35
CA SER A 18 -4.56 -6.36 -13.26
C SER A 18 -3.23 -6.61 -12.53
N ILE A 19 -3.06 -6.07 -11.32
CA ILE A 19 -1.89 -6.33 -10.46
C ILE A 19 -1.78 -7.82 -10.12
N ALA A 20 -2.90 -8.52 -9.93
CA ALA A 20 -2.90 -9.97 -9.72
C ALA A 20 -2.26 -10.73 -10.89
N ASN A 21 -2.39 -10.19 -12.11
CA ASN A 21 -1.78 -10.68 -13.35
C ASN A 21 -0.39 -10.07 -13.63
N LYS A 22 0.24 -9.44 -12.63
CA LYS A 22 1.58 -8.82 -12.73
C LYS A 22 1.67 -7.66 -13.72
N ASP A 23 0.57 -6.94 -13.93
CA ASP A 23 0.61 -5.69 -14.67
C ASP A 23 1.25 -4.58 -13.84
N ARG A 24 2.41 -4.08 -14.29
CA ARG A 24 3.18 -3.05 -13.58
C ARG A 24 2.54 -1.67 -13.67
N GLY A 25 1.91 -1.33 -14.80
CA GLY A 25 1.26 -0.03 -14.98
C GLY A 25 0.11 0.18 -14.00
N SER A 26 -0.62 -0.89 -13.68
CA SER A 26 -1.68 -0.84 -12.68
C SER A 26 -1.16 -0.61 -11.26
N LEU A 27 0.00 -1.19 -10.91
CA LEU A 27 0.65 -0.92 -9.62
C LEU A 27 1.11 0.53 -9.54
N GLU A 28 1.72 1.04 -10.60
CA GLU A 28 2.19 2.42 -10.69
C GLU A 28 1.03 3.41 -10.53
N ALA A 29 -0.09 3.19 -11.22
CA ALA A 29 -1.27 4.04 -11.06
C ALA A 29 -1.82 4.02 -9.63
N LEU A 30 -1.89 2.85 -9.00
CA LEU A 30 -2.34 2.74 -7.61
C LEU A 30 -1.34 3.41 -6.65
N TYR A 31 -0.05 3.29 -6.90
CA TYR A 31 1.01 3.96 -6.13
C TYR A 31 0.90 5.48 -6.25
N THR A 32 0.75 6.01 -7.46
CA THR A 32 0.59 7.45 -7.69
C THR A 32 -0.62 8.02 -6.95
N ARG A 33 -1.74 7.28 -6.91
CA ARG A 33 -2.95 7.71 -6.19
C ARG A 33 -2.80 7.69 -4.67
N TYR A 34 -2.11 6.68 -4.13
CA TYR A 34 -2.21 6.36 -2.70
C TYR A 34 -0.91 6.48 -1.91
N SER A 35 0.25 6.66 -2.55
CA SER A 35 1.53 6.78 -1.86
C SER A 35 1.56 7.94 -0.86
N GLY A 36 1.11 9.12 -1.26
CA GLY A 36 1.00 10.29 -0.37
C GLY A 36 0.08 10.03 0.85
N PRO A 37 -1.20 9.63 0.64
CA PRO A 37 -2.11 9.32 1.76
C PRO A 37 -1.62 8.20 2.69
N VAL A 38 -1.01 7.14 2.15
CA VAL A 38 -0.42 6.05 2.95
C VAL A 38 0.78 6.54 3.76
N TYR A 39 1.65 7.33 3.14
CA TYR A 39 2.79 7.95 3.82
C TYR A 39 2.33 8.87 4.95
N SER A 40 1.31 9.71 4.71
CA SER A 40 0.74 10.59 5.74
C SER A 40 0.18 9.82 6.93
N LEU A 41 -0.50 8.68 6.70
CA LEU A 41 -0.93 7.80 7.79
C LEU A 41 0.27 7.24 8.57
N ALA A 42 1.28 6.73 7.87
CA ALA A 42 2.47 6.17 8.51
C ALA A 42 3.22 7.24 9.34
N MET A 43 3.37 8.44 8.79
CA MET A 43 3.97 9.60 9.47
C MET A 43 3.20 9.98 10.73
N HIS A 44 1.88 9.99 10.68
CA HIS A 44 1.05 10.29 11.84
C HIS A 44 1.30 9.32 13.00
N LEU A 45 1.44 8.03 12.69
CA LEU A 45 1.60 6.96 13.68
C LEU A 45 3.05 6.81 14.19
N LEU A 46 4.03 6.93 13.28
CA LEU A 46 5.43 6.61 13.55
C LEU A 46 6.26 7.83 13.93
N ARG A 47 5.86 9.02 13.46
CA ARG A 47 6.58 10.29 13.63
C ARG A 47 8.06 10.22 13.25
N ASP A 48 8.36 9.40 12.25
CA ASP A 48 9.71 9.15 11.75
C ASP A 48 9.67 9.00 10.23
N PRO A 49 10.34 9.88 9.46
CA PRO A 49 10.33 9.84 8.00
C PRO A 49 10.79 8.50 7.43
N GLY A 50 11.93 7.99 7.92
CA GLY A 50 12.51 6.72 7.44
C GLY A 50 11.58 5.52 7.64
N ALA A 51 10.97 5.39 8.83
CA ALA A 51 9.94 4.36 9.07
C ALA A 51 8.77 4.47 8.11
N SER A 52 8.34 5.70 7.87
CA SER A 52 7.10 5.98 7.16
C SER A 52 7.27 5.70 5.67
N GLU A 53 8.43 6.03 5.11
CA GLU A 53 8.85 5.60 3.78
C GLU A 53 8.90 4.07 3.69
N GLU A 54 9.56 3.39 4.64
CA GLU A 54 9.66 1.93 4.62
C GLU A 54 8.28 1.26 4.72
N VAL A 55 7.40 1.73 5.61
CA VAL A 55 6.01 1.22 5.72
C VAL A 55 5.24 1.44 4.44
N THR A 56 5.40 2.59 3.79
CA THR A 56 4.77 2.90 2.49
C THR A 56 5.24 1.90 1.43
N LEU A 57 6.55 1.75 1.26
CA LEU A 57 7.13 0.81 0.30
C LEU A 57 6.68 -0.64 0.58
N ARG A 58 6.72 -1.08 1.83
CA ARG A 58 6.28 -2.43 2.22
C ARG A 58 4.79 -2.65 2.01
N THR A 59 3.97 -1.60 2.12
CA THR A 59 2.54 -1.65 1.82
C THR A 59 2.33 -1.94 0.33
N PHE A 60 2.93 -1.15 -0.56
CA PHE A 60 2.78 -1.38 -2.01
C PHE A 60 3.47 -2.67 -2.49
N PHE A 61 4.57 -3.07 -1.85
CA PHE A 61 5.14 -4.41 -2.07
C PHE A 61 4.15 -5.52 -1.68
N ASN A 62 3.40 -5.34 -0.59
CA ASN A 62 2.34 -6.28 -0.22
C ASN A 62 1.23 -6.33 -1.27
N VAL A 63 0.81 -5.16 -1.77
CA VAL A 63 -0.17 -5.07 -2.85
C VAL A 63 0.31 -5.80 -4.11
N TRP A 64 1.57 -5.61 -4.52
CA TRP A 64 2.14 -6.33 -5.66
C TRP A 64 2.12 -7.85 -5.50
N ARG A 65 2.43 -8.33 -4.28
CA ARG A 65 2.48 -9.78 -4.01
C ARG A 65 1.10 -10.39 -3.78
N ARG A 66 0.17 -9.65 -3.18
CA ARG A 66 -1.10 -10.18 -2.65
C ARG A 66 -2.33 -9.45 -3.18
N GLY A 67 -2.22 -8.62 -4.21
CA GLY A 67 -3.34 -7.86 -4.79
C GLY A 67 -4.53 -8.76 -5.17
N GLY A 68 -4.27 -9.96 -5.69
CA GLY A 68 -5.30 -10.95 -6.00
C GLY A 68 -6.06 -11.54 -4.79
N SER A 69 -5.61 -11.26 -3.56
CA SER A 69 -6.34 -11.64 -2.34
C SER A 69 -7.45 -10.66 -1.97
N TYR A 70 -7.50 -9.49 -2.59
CA TYR A 70 -8.60 -8.55 -2.42
C TYR A 70 -9.93 -9.20 -2.81
N LYS A 71 -10.96 -8.95 -1.99
CA LYS A 71 -12.32 -9.43 -2.22
C LYS A 71 -13.25 -8.24 -2.15
N SER A 72 -13.89 -7.90 -3.27
CA SER A 72 -14.74 -6.70 -3.35
C SER A 72 -15.98 -6.75 -2.45
N ASN A 73 -16.40 -7.92 -2.00
CA ASN A 73 -17.48 -8.08 -1.03
C ASN A 73 -17.06 -7.80 0.42
N ARG A 74 -15.77 -7.56 0.69
CA ARG A 74 -15.24 -7.27 2.04
C ARG A 74 -14.93 -5.79 2.27
N GLY A 75 -15.21 -4.93 1.30
CA GLY A 75 -15.02 -3.47 1.41
C GLY A 75 -14.32 -2.86 0.20
N SER A 76 -14.15 -1.53 0.25
CA SER A 76 -13.46 -0.77 -0.80
C SER A 76 -11.97 -1.08 -0.86
N VAL A 77 -11.36 -0.87 -2.03
CA VAL A 77 -9.90 -1.00 -2.20
C VAL A 77 -9.15 -0.05 -1.27
N THR A 78 -9.65 1.18 -1.12
CA THR A 78 -9.10 2.18 -0.20
C THR A 78 -9.08 1.65 1.23
N ALA A 79 -10.20 1.17 1.77
CA ALA A 79 -10.26 0.66 3.15
C ALA A 79 -9.30 -0.54 3.36
N TRP A 80 -9.24 -1.44 2.38
CA TRP A 80 -8.32 -2.57 2.40
C TRP A 80 -6.84 -2.14 2.39
N LEU A 81 -6.47 -1.19 1.53
CA LEU A 81 -5.12 -0.66 1.43
C LEU A 81 -4.70 0.03 2.74
N PHE A 82 -5.55 0.90 3.29
CA PHE A 82 -5.28 1.59 4.54
C PHE A 82 -5.20 0.63 5.73
N THR A 83 -5.95 -0.47 5.72
CA THR A 83 -5.82 -1.54 6.73
C THR A 83 -4.44 -2.20 6.67
N ILE A 84 -3.92 -2.48 5.46
CA ILE A 84 -2.56 -3.01 5.30
C ILE A 84 -1.53 -2.01 5.85
N ALA A 85 -1.63 -0.74 5.44
CA ALA A 85 -0.72 0.31 5.88
C ALA A 85 -0.73 0.47 7.41
N HIS A 86 -1.93 0.54 8.01
CA HIS A 86 -2.10 0.67 9.45
C HIS A 86 -1.48 -0.52 10.21
N HIS A 87 -1.76 -1.76 9.81
CA HIS A 87 -1.15 -2.93 10.44
C HIS A 87 0.39 -2.89 10.37
N ARG A 88 0.95 -2.49 9.22
CA ARG A 88 2.40 -2.35 9.05
C ARG A 88 2.99 -1.28 9.95
N ALA A 89 2.35 -0.13 10.08
CA ALA A 89 2.77 0.94 10.99
C ALA A 89 2.72 0.48 12.45
N ILE A 90 1.67 -0.23 12.85
CA ILE A 90 1.56 -0.77 14.21
C ILE A 90 2.65 -1.82 14.50
N ASP A 91 2.95 -2.70 13.54
CA ASP A 91 4.02 -3.68 13.69
C ASP A 91 5.40 -3.03 13.82
N GLU A 92 5.66 -1.96 13.05
CA GLU A 92 6.89 -1.17 13.13
C GLU A 92 6.99 -0.44 14.47
N LEU A 93 5.90 0.18 14.94
CA LEU A 93 5.83 0.81 16.26
C LEU A 93 6.14 -0.18 17.39
N ARG A 94 5.58 -1.40 17.29
CA ARG A 94 5.85 -2.49 18.26
C ARG A 94 7.31 -2.92 18.22
N LYS A 95 7.93 -3.01 17.03
CA LYS A 95 9.36 -3.34 16.87
C LYS A 95 10.24 -2.30 17.55
N ARG A 96 10.01 -1.02 17.26
CA ARG A 96 10.77 0.10 17.83
C ARG A 96 10.70 0.14 19.36
N ARG A 97 9.53 -0.10 19.94
CA ARG A 97 9.37 -0.19 21.40
C ARG A 97 10.23 -1.30 22.01
N ARG A 98 10.31 -2.47 21.36
CA ARG A 98 11.16 -3.58 21.83
C ARG A 98 12.64 -3.25 21.73
N ASP A 99 13.05 -2.54 20.69
CA ASP A 99 14.45 -2.15 20.49
C ASP A 99 14.88 -1.10 21.53
N GLN A 100 13.97 -0.20 21.95
CA GLN A 100 14.21 0.78 23.01
C GLN A 100 14.36 0.16 24.41
N THR A 101 13.62 -0.92 24.73
CA THR A 101 13.72 -1.60 26.04
C THR A 101 14.98 -2.47 26.17
N ARG A 102 15.70 -2.71 25.07
CA ARG A 102 16.94 -3.51 25.05
C ARG A 102 18.22 -2.69 25.26
N ILE A 103 18.09 -1.37 25.43
CA ILE A 103 19.16 -0.42 25.74
C ILE A 103 19.09 -0.09 27.23
#